data_AF-A0A1E7LKG1-F1
#
_entry.id   AF-A0A1E7LKG1-F1
#
_cell.length_a   1.000
_cell.length_b   1.000
_cell.length_c   1.000
_cell.angle_alpha   90.00
_cell.angle_beta   90.00
_cell.angle_gamma   90.00
#
_symmetry.space_group_name_H-M   'P 1'
#
loop_
_entity.id
_entity.type
_entity.pdbx_description
1 polymer ?
#
loop_
_entity_poly.entity_id
_entity_poly.type
_entity_poly.pdbx_seq_one_letter_code
_entity_poly.pdbx_strand_id
1 'polypeptide(L)'
;MPGLIPGPLSGSALPARSAFPARFVRRVRVPAAVAVASVLLLGTAAPGQLPRTGGSVAGTEPVGRMPLGPADVPTQTRPADLLAPGVTYRKYWQGEASDAWSVWVRHPQTGTETFGSWADADRLAKDVDAAGFTARVDVFTVPESVDTDSRVVGYGVRVGRFAADRREDAVQARQALADAGFGRSRIFFTAEDGGASRGPWQVRVITVAPSARVTLKAVHGKDVQGSETVRQLAAESGALVAVNGSEFDIDSPNNGDFGGFEGVPQGLYLQNNVLLGTPNNGRTALLLEGLQGRAAVDEISSETRITAPDGAVRVVDGIHRPAGHVLGCGGVGNDYRASNRARTLQPWRNTTCHDPDEIVVFRPEWGTTTPTPVRRGDSWTDPATGWQAQWYADRAEFLAHTVDVVMDGNWVVKQLRTPAGGPIPPGGRVLQGIGEGAAWLRAHSEIGKAFKPGSTVRGRDGRSVTTPALSAVAGGTPALVRGGEVWLNPAANGMAQASCVPADLAPGQKCRANNTLLQRHARTLAGVTAAGELLLVTIDGRDPALSVGATLPEAAAVMKWLGARDAVGLGSGGDTTLIAGNTLYNRPVDDWGGPLRERRVSNAVVVVEKP
;
A
#
# COMPACT_ATOMS: atom_id res chain seq x y z
N MET A 1 -32.46 -39.15 -16.57
CA MET A 1 -33.75 -39.34 -17.28
C MET A 1 -34.17 -40.80 -17.11
N PRO A 2 -35.46 -41.16 -17.20
CA PRO A 2 -36.72 -40.45 -16.85
C PRO A 2 -37.39 -41.12 -15.61
N GLY A 3 -38.59 -40.81 -15.11
CA GLY A 3 -39.53 -39.69 -15.34
C GLY A 3 -40.95 -39.93 -14.74
N LEU A 4 -41.66 -38.84 -14.38
CA LEU A 4 -43.13 -38.58 -14.37
C LEU A 4 -44.12 -39.57 -13.65
N ILE A 5 -44.87 -39.19 -12.58
CA ILE A 5 -46.12 -38.31 -12.46
C ILE A 5 -47.44 -39.08 -12.71
N PRO A 6 -48.64 -38.78 -12.09
CA PRO A 6 -49.10 -37.69 -11.15
C PRO A 6 -49.11 -38.09 -9.64
N GLY A 7 -49.85 -37.51 -8.65
CA GLY A 7 -50.94 -36.49 -8.52
C GLY A 7 -52.34 -37.09 -8.20
N PRO A 8 -53.35 -36.45 -7.51
CA PRO A 8 -53.56 -35.02 -7.12
C PRO A 8 -53.73 -34.82 -5.57
N LEU A 9 -54.15 -33.70 -4.91
CA LEU A 9 -55.24 -32.70 -5.09
C LEU A 9 -54.97 -31.32 -4.42
N SER A 10 -55.69 -30.29 -4.89
CA SER A 10 -56.05 -28.96 -4.32
C SER A 10 -55.46 -28.49 -2.97
N GLY A 11 -55.03 -27.22 -2.78
CA GLY A 11 -55.17 -25.97 -3.58
C GLY A 11 -54.64 -24.74 -2.78
N SER A 12 -54.94 -23.47 -3.05
CA SER A 12 -55.66 -22.82 -4.18
C SER A 12 -55.53 -21.27 -4.18
N ALA A 13 -55.17 -20.69 -5.34
CA ALA A 13 -55.52 -19.35 -5.88
C ALA A 13 -55.03 -18.01 -5.26
N LEU A 14 -54.49 -17.16 -6.15
CA LEU A 14 -54.29 -15.69 -6.06
C LEU A 14 -55.23 -14.96 -7.05
N PRO A 15 -55.44 -13.63 -6.90
CA PRO A 15 -55.81 -12.81 -8.06
C PRO A 15 -55.03 -11.48 -8.24
N ALA A 16 -54.57 -11.27 -9.48
CA ALA A 16 -54.57 -10.03 -10.28
C ALA A 16 -53.91 -8.70 -9.82
N ARG A 17 -53.41 -7.95 -10.83
CA ARG A 17 -52.95 -6.55 -10.76
C ARG A 17 -54.08 -5.56 -11.08
N SER A 18 -54.01 -4.31 -10.60
CA SER A 18 -54.66 -3.16 -11.26
C SER A 18 -54.01 -1.79 -10.94
N ALA A 19 -54.20 -0.86 -11.89
CA ALA A 19 -53.97 0.60 -11.97
C ALA A 19 -53.22 1.41 -10.87
N PHE A 20 -52.33 2.30 -11.34
CA PHE A 20 -51.91 3.52 -10.64
C PHE A 20 -52.97 4.64 -10.76
N PRO A 21 -53.18 5.47 -9.72
CA PRO A 21 -53.86 6.76 -9.83
C PRO A 21 -52.86 7.92 -10.02
N ALA A 22 -53.22 8.92 -10.84
CA ALA A 22 -52.42 10.13 -11.05
C ALA A 22 -52.58 11.14 -9.89
N ARG A 23 -51.57 12.00 -9.68
CA ARG A 23 -51.64 13.15 -8.75
C ARG A 23 -51.92 14.46 -9.48
N PHE A 24 -52.70 15.33 -8.84
CA PHE A 24 -53.26 16.55 -9.42
C PHE A 24 -52.23 17.67 -9.62
N VAL A 25 -52.36 18.39 -10.74
CA VAL A 25 -51.73 19.70 -10.97
C VAL A 25 -52.58 20.79 -10.32
N ARG A 26 -51.98 21.68 -9.51
CA ARG A 26 -52.65 22.87 -8.98
C ARG A 26 -52.07 24.13 -9.61
N ARG A 27 -52.85 24.80 -10.46
CA ARG A 27 -52.46 26.08 -11.08
C ARG A 27 -52.53 27.22 -10.05
N VAL A 28 -51.54 28.12 -10.07
CA VAL A 28 -51.61 29.45 -9.46
C VAL A 28 -51.35 30.48 -10.57
N ARG A 29 -52.07 31.60 -10.56
CA ARG A 29 -51.93 32.69 -11.53
C ARG A 29 -50.96 33.75 -10.99
N VAL A 30 -50.18 34.37 -11.87
CA VAL A 30 -49.39 35.58 -11.61
C VAL A 30 -49.89 36.69 -12.55
N PRO A 31 -50.14 37.93 -12.07
CA PRO A 31 -50.57 39.04 -12.92
C PRO A 31 -49.41 39.62 -13.73
N ALA A 32 -49.72 40.38 -14.79
CA ALA A 32 -48.73 40.95 -15.71
C ALA A 32 -48.75 42.49 -15.73
N ALA A 33 -47.56 43.09 -15.63
CA ALA A 33 -47.23 44.49 -15.91
C ALA A 33 -45.69 44.62 -15.87
N VAL A 34 -44.99 45.47 -16.64
CA VAL A 34 -45.31 46.22 -17.88
C VAL A 34 -44.00 46.26 -18.70
N ALA A 35 -44.07 46.33 -20.02
CA ALA A 35 -42.89 46.36 -20.88
C ALA A 35 -42.38 47.78 -21.17
N VAL A 36 -41.06 47.95 -21.24
CA VAL A 36 -40.38 49.02 -21.99
C VAL A 36 -39.31 48.33 -22.85
N ALA A 37 -39.28 48.63 -24.15
CA ALA A 37 -38.40 47.99 -25.11
C ALA A 37 -37.31 48.94 -25.61
N SER A 38 -36.15 48.39 -25.99
CA SER A 38 -35.15 49.08 -26.83
C SER A 38 -34.41 48.10 -27.73
N VAL A 39 -34.82 48.08 -29.01
CA VAL A 39 -34.03 47.88 -30.24
C VAL A 39 -33.10 46.64 -30.35
N LEU A 40 -33.35 45.83 -31.38
CA LEU A 40 -32.42 44.78 -31.85
C LEU A 40 -31.23 45.38 -32.61
N LEU A 41 -30.07 44.71 -32.52
CA LEU A 41 -29.18 44.53 -33.67
C LEU A 41 -28.83 43.05 -33.81
N LEU A 42 -29.11 42.50 -34.99
CA LEU A 42 -28.93 41.07 -35.29
C LEU A 42 -27.49 40.80 -35.77
N GLY A 43 -26.73 40.04 -34.97
CA GLY A 43 -25.45 39.45 -35.39
C GLY A 43 -25.56 37.93 -35.43
N THR A 44 -25.72 37.35 -36.63
CA THR A 44 -25.77 35.88 -36.80
C THR A 44 -24.37 35.28 -36.79
N ALA A 45 -24.00 34.58 -35.72
CA ALA A 45 -22.78 33.79 -35.63
C ALA A 45 -23.09 32.28 -35.62
N ALA A 46 -22.31 31.50 -36.37
CA ALA A 46 -22.41 30.04 -36.42
C ALA A 46 -21.87 29.39 -35.13
N PRO A 47 -22.25 28.14 -34.80
CA PRO A 47 -21.74 27.45 -33.61
C PRO A 47 -20.24 27.16 -33.74
N GLY A 48 -19.41 27.93 -33.05
CA GLY A 48 -17.96 27.79 -33.09
C GLY A 48 -17.28 28.30 -31.81
N GLN A 49 -16.43 27.43 -31.25
CA GLN A 49 -15.42 27.70 -30.21
C GLN A 49 -15.91 28.21 -28.84
N LEU A 50 -15.70 27.37 -27.82
CA LEU A 50 -15.78 27.76 -26.41
C LEU A 50 -14.73 28.85 -26.08
N PRO A 51 -15.01 29.78 -25.15
CA PRO A 51 -14.08 30.85 -24.80
C PRO A 51 -12.75 30.34 -24.22
N ARG A 52 -11.63 30.64 -24.88
CA ARG A 52 -10.29 30.46 -24.33
C ARG A 52 -9.91 31.60 -23.38
N THR A 53 -10.36 31.55 -22.13
CA THR A 53 -9.73 32.29 -21.02
C THR A 53 -9.91 31.56 -19.69
N GLY A 54 -8.90 30.78 -19.32
CA GLY A 54 -8.61 30.36 -17.94
C GLY A 54 -7.10 30.47 -17.76
N GLY A 55 -6.64 31.21 -16.75
CA GLY A 55 -5.22 31.51 -16.59
C GLY A 55 -4.38 30.26 -16.35
N SER A 56 -3.19 30.19 -16.95
CA SER A 56 -2.22 29.16 -16.61
C SER A 56 -1.84 29.28 -15.14
N VAL A 57 -2.14 28.26 -14.34
CA VAL A 57 -1.64 28.16 -12.96
C VAL A 57 -0.18 27.69 -13.06
N ALA A 58 0.74 28.54 -12.62
CA ALA A 58 2.18 28.36 -12.84
C ALA A 58 2.82 27.35 -11.88
N GLY A 59 2.46 26.07 -12.02
CA GLY A 59 3.44 25.00 -11.82
C GLY A 59 4.40 24.98 -13.02
N THR A 60 5.68 24.68 -12.81
CA THR A 60 6.63 24.58 -13.93
C THR A 60 6.39 23.30 -14.71
N GLU A 61 5.83 23.43 -15.92
CA GLU A 61 5.70 22.33 -16.88
C GLU A 61 7.03 21.57 -17.03
N PRO A 62 7.03 20.23 -16.91
CA PRO A 62 8.26 19.46 -16.88
C PRO A 62 8.91 19.47 -18.27
N VAL A 63 10.11 20.04 -18.35
CA VAL A 63 10.78 20.34 -19.63
C VAL A 63 11.43 19.07 -20.21
N GLY A 64 11.43 18.97 -21.54
CA GLY A 64 12.08 17.88 -22.26
C GLY A 64 11.32 16.56 -22.14
N ARG A 65 12.05 15.44 -22.07
CA ARG A 65 11.47 14.10 -21.99
C ARG A 65 11.42 13.57 -20.55
N MET A 66 10.37 12.82 -20.25
CA MET A 66 10.27 11.94 -19.09
C MET A 66 11.44 10.93 -19.09
N PRO A 67 12.17 10.74 -17.98
CA PRO A 67 13.46 10.04 -17.95
C PRO A 67 13.31 8.51 -17.88
N LEU A 68 12.51 7.92 -18.76
CA LEU A 68 12.30 6.48 -18.89
C LEU A 68 12.85 5.96 -20.23
N GLY A 69 13.60 4.87 -20.20
CA GLY A 69 14.20 4.27 -21.41
C GLY A 69 15.21 5.14 -22.16
N PRO A 70 15.62 4.71 -23.37
CA PRO A 70 16.61 5.39 -24.22
C PRO A 70 16.27 6.84 -24.60
N ALA A 71 17.31 7.60 -24.96
CA ALA A 71 17.23 9.04 -25.21
C ALA A 71 16.45 9.44 -26.49
N ASP A 72 16.35 8.53 -27.46
CA ASP A 72 15.61 8.71 -28.70
C ASP A 72 14.08 8.58 -28.55
N VAL A 73 13.61 8.10 -27.40
CA VAL A 73 12.18 7.83 -27.14
C VAL A 73 11.48 9.11 -26.65
N PRO A 74 10.55 9.71 -27.43
CA PRO A 74 9.91 10.97 -27.08
C PRO A 74 8.76 10.78 -26.09
N THR A 75 8.59 11.75 -25.18
CA THR A 75 7.37 11.86 -24.37
C THR A 75 6.25 12.46 -25.20
N GLN A 76 5.07 11.89 -25.09
CA GLN A 76 3.82 12.46 -25.58
C GLN A 76 2.94 12.83 -24.39
N THR A 77 2.17 13.91 -24.52
CA THR A 77 1.29 14.40 -23.46
C THR A 77 0.06 15.09 -24.05
N ARG A 78 -0.91 15.42 -23.20
CA ARG A 78 -2.05 16.28 -23.54
C ARG A 78 -2.00 17.55 -22.67
N PRO A 79 -2.71 18.62 -23.04
CA PRO A 79 -3.02 19.70 -22.09
C PRO A 79 -3.58 19.13 -20.78
N ALA A 80 -3.40 19.84 -19.67
CA ALA A 80 -4.06 19.41 -18.43
C ALA A 80 -5.57 19.61 -18.51
N ASP A 81 -6.30 18.63 -17.99
CA ASP A 81 -7.72 18.76 -17.69
C ASP A 81 -7.85 19.44 -16.31
N LEU A 82 -8.68 20.48 -16.20
CA LEU A 82 -8.98 21.13 -14.93
C LEU A 82 -10.08 20.35 -14.23
N LEU A 83 -9.77 19.73 -13.08
CA LEU A 83 -10.75 19.00 -12.26
C LEU A 83 -11.51 19.94 -11.33
N ALA A 84 -10.81 20.91 -10.75
CA ALA A 84 -11.36 21.97 -9.90
C ALA A 84 -10.41 23.19 -9.89
N PRO A 85 -10.82 24.37 -9.37
CA PRO A 85 -9.92 25.51 -9.22
C PRO A 85 -8.66 25.19 -8.39
N GLY A 86 -7.52 25.08 -9.08
CA GLY A 86 -6.23 24.68 -8.50
C GLY A 86 -5.97 23.16 -8.43
N VAL A 87 -6.83 22.32 -9.01
CA VAL A 87 -6.61 20.87 -9.15
C VAL A 87 -6.66 20.47 -10.62
N THR A 88 -5.55 19.94 -11.13
CA THR A 88 -5.43 19.51 -12.53
C THR A 88 -5.07 18.04 -12.64
N TYR A 89 -5.43 17.44 -13.78
CA TYR A 89 -4.99 16.11 -14.21
C TYR A 89 -4.18 16.21 -15.51
N ARG A 90 -3.14 15.40 -15.67
CA ARG A 90 -2.48 15.19 -16.95
C ARG A 90 -2.01 13.75 -17.14
N LYS A 91 -2.00 13.29 -18.39
CA LYS A 91 -1.42 12.01 -18.82
C LYS A 91 -0.21 12.22 -19.72
N TYR A 92 0.89 11.59 -19.35
CA TYR A 92 2.08 11.41 -20.18
C TYR A 92 2.15 9.94 -20.64
N TRP A 93 2.65 9.70 -21.84
CA TRP A 93 2.97 8.36 -22.32
C TRP A 93 4.23 8.39 -23.19
N GLN A 94 4.95 7.28 -23.21
CA GLN A 94 6.27 7.20 -23.84
C GLN A 94 6.56 5.76 -24.24
N GLY A 95 7.26 5.57 -25.35
CA GLY A 95 7.84 4.27 -25.69
C GLY A 95 6.92 3.27 -26.37
N GLU A 96 7.47 2.08 -26.56
CA GLU A 96 6.97 1.00 -27.39
C GLU A 96 7.40 -0.36 -26.81
N ALA A 97 6.67 -1.42 -27.12
CA ALA A 97 6.92 -2.75 -26.54
C ALA A 97 8.22 -3.36 -27.07
N SER A 98 9.27 -3.39 -26.25
CA SER A 98 10.56 -4.02 -26.54
C SER A 98 10.84 -5.31 -25.76
N ASP A 99 10.04 -5.56 -24.71
CA ASP A 99 10.21 -6.67 -23.79
C ASP A 99 9.48 -7.95 -24.24
N ALA A 100 9.85 -9.05 -23.61
CA ALA A 100 9.53 -10.40 -24.07
C ALA A 100 9.07 -11.29 -22.92
N TRP A 101 8.29 -12.33 -23.25
CA TRP A 101 8.10 -13.46 -22.36
C TRP A 101 9.34 -14.35 -22.35
N SER A 102 9.61 -14.98 -21.21
CA SER A 102 10.70 -15.93 -21.03
C SER A 102 10.34 -16.90 -19.89
N VAL A 103 10.98 -18.07 -19.82
CA VAL A 103 10.78 -19.01 -18.71
C VAL A 103 11.92 -18.83 -17.71
N TRP A 104 11.59 -18.54 -16.46
CA TRP A 104 12.54 -18.58 -15.35
C TRP A 104 12.55 -19.99 -14.77
N VAL A 105 13.68 -20.68 -14.93
CA VAL A 105 13.84 -22.05 -14.46
C VAL A 105 14.08 -22.05 -12.94
N ARG A 106 13.42 -22.96 -12.23
CA ARG A 106 13.64 -23.18 -10.80
C ARG A 106 14.28 -24.54 -10.55
N HIS A 107 15.19 -24.61 -9.58
CA HIS A 107 15.80 -25.86 -9.13
C HIS A 107 14.70 -26.88 -8.75
N PRO A 108 14.69 -28.09 -9.32
CA PRO A 108 13.52 -28.97 -9.22
C PRO A 108 13.20 -29.41 -7.77
N GLN A 109 14.20 -29.71 -6.95
CA GLN A 109 14.03 -30.22 -5.59
C GLN A 109 13.78 -29.12 -4.55
N THR A 110 14.47 -27.97 -4.62
CA THR A 110 14.31 -26.86 -3.65
C THR A 110 13.27 -25.83 -4.07
N GLY A 111 13.03 -25.65 -5.37
CA GLY A 111 12.26 -24.53 -5.91
C GLY A 111 13.00 -23.19 -5.92
N THR A 112 14.33 -23.17 -5.75
CA THR A 112 15.15 -21.95 -5.82
C THR A 112 15.01 -21.27 -7.19
N GLU A 113 14.66 -19.97 -7.20
CA GLU A 113 14.52 -19.13 -8.40
C GLU A 113 15.75 -18.25 -8.62
N THR A 114 16.29 -17.67 -7.54
CA THR A 114 17.49 -16.81 -7.56
C THR A 114 18.59 -17.44 -6.70
N PHE A 115 19.79 -17.54 -7.24
CA PHE A 115 20.95 -18.18 -6.62
C PHE A 115 21.94 -17.15 -6.04
N GLY A 116 22.66 -17.57 -5.00
CA GLY A 116 23.67 -16.76 -4.33
C GLY A 116 24.99 -16.64 -5.08
N SER A 117 25.46 -17.75 -5.67
CA SER A 117 26.66 -17.75 -6.51
C SER A 117 26.31 -17.96 -7.99
N TRP A 118 27.17 -17.44 -8.85
CA TRP A 118 27.10 -17.71 -10.29
C TRP A 118 27.24 -19.22 -10.56
N ALA A 119 28.11 -19.90 -9.82
CA ALA A 119 28.40 -21.33 -9.99
C ALA A 119 27.18 -22.23 -9.68
N ASP A 120 26.23 -21.80 -8.85
CA ASP A 120 25.01 -22.58 -8.58
C ASP A 120 23.98 -22.42 -9.71
N ALA A 121 23.86 -21.20 -10.25
CA ALA A 121 23.04 -20.95 -11.43
C ALA A 121 23.63 -21.61 -12.69
N ASP A 122 24.95 -21.60 -12.86
CA ASP A 122 25.66 -22.27 -13.96
C ASP A 122 25.48 -23.80 -13.92
N ARG A 123 25.45 -24.43 -12.73
CA ARG A 123 25.10 -25.87 -12.62
C ARG A 123 23.65 -26.14 -13.06
N LEU A 124 22.68 -25.37 -12.57
CA LEU A 124 21.30 -25.51 -13.04
C LEU A 124 21.15 -25.21 -14.55
N ALA A 125 21.91 -24.26 -15.10
CA ALA A 125 21.92 -23.99 -16.53
C ALA A 125 22.41 -25.21 -17.33
N LYS A 126 23.50 -25.85 -16.88
CA LYS A 126 24.03 -27.09 -17.48
C LYS A 126 23.08 -28.27 -17.35
N ASP A 127 22.36 -28.41 -16.24
CA ASP A 127 21.31 -29.43 -16.07
C ASP A 127 20.16 -29.21 -17.09
N VAL A 128 19.84 -27.95 -17.39
CA VAL A 128 18.80 -27.56 -18.36
C VAL A 128 19.26 -27.72 -19.81
N ASP A 129 20.52 -27.41 -20.12
CA ASP A 129 21.12 -27.65 -21.43
C ASP A 129 21.23 -29.16 -21.70
N ALA A 130 21.62 -29.96 -20.71
CA ALA A 130 21.64 -31.42 -20.79
C ALA A 130 20.25 -32.04 -20.97
N ALA A 131 19.19 -31.33 -20.56
CA ALA A 131 17.80 -31.69 -20.82
C ALA A 131 17.28 -31.25 -22.21
N GLY A 132 18.15 -30.70 -23.08
CA GLY A 132 17.83 -30.37 -24.48
C GLY A 132 17.30 -28.95 -24.71
N PHE A 133 17.45 -28.04 -23.74
CA PHE A 133 17.08 -26.63 -23.88
C PHE A 133 18.31 -25.76 -24.20
N THR A 134 18.14 -24.44 -24.18
CA THR A 134 19.25 -23.48 -24.19
C THR A 134 19.02 -22.51 -23.03
N ALA A 135 19.80 -22.69 -21.97
CA ALA A 135 19.80 -21.86 -20.80
C ALA A 135 20.66 -20.60 -20.98
N ARG A 136 20.36 -19.58 -20.18
CA ARG A 136 21.27 -18.47 -19.87
C ARG A 136 21.23 -18.17 -18.38
N VAL A 137 22.33 -17.67 -17.84
CA VAL A 137 22.44 -17.15 -16.47
C VAL A 137 22.41 -15.62 -16.53
N ASP A 138 21.27 -15.03 -16.15
CA ASP A 138 21.13 -13.57 -16.03
C ASP A 138 21.56 -13.13 -14.61
N VAL A 139 22.21 -11.97 -14.49
CA VAL A 139 22.74 -11.40 -13.23
C VAL A 139 21.86 -10.25 -12.76
N PHE A 140 21.53 -10.19 -11.47
CA PHE A 140 20.74 -9.11 -10.88
C PHE A 140 21.59 -8.28 -9.91
N THR A 141 21.76 -6.99 -10.21
CA THR A 141 22.58 -6.06 -9.42
C THR A 141 21.71 -4.87 -9.02
N VAL A 142 21.53 -4.63 -7.71
CA VAL A 142 20.90 -3.38 -7.25
C VAL A 142 21.90 -2.24 -7.41
N PRO A 143 21.47 -1.06 -7.90
CA PRO A 143 22.31 0.13 -7.87
C PRO A 143 22.55 0.60 -6.43
N GLU A 144 23.55 1.46 -6.26
CA GLU A 144 23.77 2.19 -5.02
C GLU A 144 22.60 3.15 -4.70
N SER A 145 22.48 3.49 -3.43
CA SER A 145 21.53 4.47 -2.89
C SER A 145 22.23 5.30 -1.80
N VAL A 146 21.49 6.18 -1.11
CA VAL A 146 22.12 7.01 -0.06
C VAL A 146 22.35 6.28 1.26
N ASP A 147 21.83 5.06 1.39
CA ASP A 147 22.01 4.19 2.55
C ASP A 147 22.33 2.71 2.20
N THR A 148 22.68 2.42 0.93
CA THR A 148 23.13 1.09 0.48
C THR A 148 24.14 1.11 -0.65
N ASP A 149 25.17 0.28 -0.57
CA ASP A 149 26.09 0.03 -1.68
C ASP A 149 25.43 -0.73 -2.86
N SER A 150 25.95 -0.50 -4.07
CA SER A 150 25.65 -1.29 -5.27
C SER A 150 26.14 -2.73 -5.10
N ARG A 151 25.30 -3.73 -5.40
CA ARG A 151 25.64 -5.15 -5.16
C ARG A 151 24.85 -6.13 -6.02
N VAL A 152 25.49 -7.24 -6.37
CA VAL A 152 24.79 -8.41 -6.95
C VAL A 152 23.88 -9.00 -5.88
N VAL A 153 22.59 -9.08 -6.17
CA VAL A 153 21.57 -9.71 -5.31
C VAL A 153 21.23 -11.14 -5.74
N GLY A 154 21.74 -11.57 -6.90
CA GLY A 154 21.83 -12.99 -7.25
C GLY A 154 21.84 -13.26 -8.75
N TYR A 155 21.67 -14.54 -9.08
CA TYR A 155 21.76 -15.09 -10.44
C TYR A 155 20.51 -15.92 -10.77
N GLY A 156 20.05 -15.93 -12.02
CA GLY A 156 18.83 -16.65 -12.41
C GLY A 156 18.94 -17.36 -13.75
N VAL A 157 18.48 -18.62 -13.80
CA VAL A 157 18.53 -19.46 -15.01
C VAL A 157 17.26 -19.28 -15.84
N ARG A 158 17.42 -19.02 -17.14
CA ARG A 158 16.31 -18.67 -18.03
C ARG A 158 16.39 -19.39 -19.37
N VAL A 159 15.22 -19.71 -19.94
CA VAL A 159 15.07 -20.36 -21.25
C VAL A 159 14.14 -19.52 -22.14
N GLY A 160 14.54 -19.39 -23.41
CA GLY A 160 13.78 -18.70 -24.45
C GLY A 160 13.66 -17.17 -24.30
N ARG A 161 13.20 -16.53 -25.37
CA ARG A 161 12.75 -15.13 -25.43
C ARG A 161 11.68 -15.03 -26.52
N PHE A 162 10.45 -14.76 -26.14
CA PHE A 162 9.27 -14.78 -27.02
C PHE A 162 8.64 -13.38 -27.04
N ALA A 163 8.21 -12.88 -28.20
CA ALA A 163 7.65 -11.52 -28.32
C ALA A 163 6.43 -11.30 -27.40
N ALA A 164 6.09 -10.04 -27.09
CA ALA A 164 5.10 -9.69 -26.07
C ALA A 164 3.67 -10.27 -26.33
N ASP A 165 3.33 -10.47 -27.59
CA ASP A 165 2.14 -11.16 -28.09
C ASP A 165 2.22 -12.70 -28.04
N ARG A 166 3.44 -13.26 -28.02
CA ARG A 166 3.75 -14.69 -28.06
C ARG A 166 3.84 -15.33 -26.66
N ARG A 167 2.89 -14.97 -25.77
CA ARG A 167 2.83 -15.51 -24.40
C ARG A 167 2.68 -17.04 -24.38
N GLU A 168 1.91 -17.61 -25.31
CA GLU A 168 1.65 -19.05 -25.34
C GLU A 168 2.88 -19.88 -25.73
N ASP A 169 3.82 -19.33 -26.51
CA ASP A 169 5.12 -19.96 -26.75
C ASP A 169 5.88 -20.17 -25.42
N ALA A 170 5.83 -19.19 -24.51
CA ALA A 170 6.45 -19.29 -23.20
C ALA A 170 5.71 -20.28 -22.28
N VAL A 171 4.37 -20.41 -22.42
CA VAL A 171 3.58 -21.43 -21.73
C VAL A 171 3.98 -22.83 -22.20
N GLN A 172 4.13 -23.04 -23.51
CA GLN A 172 4.60 -24.29 -24.11
C GLN A 172 6.03 -24.63 -23.68
N ALA A 173 6.95 -23.66 -23.73
CA ALA A 173 8.33 -23.85 -23.25
C ALA A 173 8.39 -24.19 -21.74
N ARG A 174 7.53 -23.58 -20.91
CA ARG A 174 7.40 -23.91 -19.49
C ARG A 174 6.83 -25.32 -19.29
N GLN A 175 5.94 -25.79 -20.18
CA GLN A 175 5.43 -27.16 -20.12
C GLN A 175 6.50 -28.18 -20.53
N ALA A 176 7.21 -27.97 -21.63
CA ALA A 176 8.31 -28.84 -22.05
C ALA A 176 9.41 -28.95 -20.96
N LEU A 177 9.75 -27.83 -20.31
CA LEU A 177 10.64 -27.84 -19.13
C LEU A 177 10.06 -28.62 -17.95
N ALA A 178 8.74 -28.61 -17.76
CA ALA A 178 8.08 -29.38 -16.70
C ALA A 178 8.12 -30.88 -16.98
N ASP A 179 7.89 -31.28 -18.24
CA ASP A 179 7.96 -32.67 -18.70
C ASP A 179 9.41 -33.21 -18.61
N ALA A 180 10.40 -32.33 -18.80
CA ALA A 180 11.82 -32.58 -18.53
C ALA A 180 12.22 -32.48 -17.03
N GLY A 181 11.27 -32.40 -16.10
CA GLY A 181 11.49 -32.45 -14.65
C GLY A 181 11.58 -31.09 -13.93
N PHE A 182 11.73 -29.97 -14.65
CA PHE A 182 11.82 -28.62 -14.08
C PHE A 182 10.44 -27.99 -13.78
N GLY A 183 9.46 -28.80 -13.35
CA GLY A 183 8.04 -28.44 -13.25
C GLY A 183 7.67 -27.32 -12.26
N ARG A 184 8.64 -26.79 -11.50
CA ARG A 184 8.46 -25.62 -10.62
C ARG A 184 8.75 -24.28 -11.31
N SER A 185 9.23 -24.30 -12.56
CA SER A 185 9.60 -23.12 -13.35
C SER A 185 8.39 -22.24 -13.67
N ARG A 186 8.61 -20.91 -13.79
CA ARG A 186 7.53 -19.94 -14.11
C ARG A 186 7.76 -19.24 -15.44
N ILE A 187 6.68 -18.82 -16.09
CA ILE A 187 6.76 -17.74 -17.10
C ILE A 187 6.93 -16.39 -16.38
N PHE A 188 7.61 -15.46 -17.03
CA PHE A 188 7.69 -14.05 -16.63
C PHE A 188 7.89 -13.17 -17.87
N PHE A 189 7.79 -11.86 -17.70
CA PHE A 189 7.99 -10.87 -18.75
C PHE A 189 9.24 -10.03 -18.44
N THR A 190 10.18 -9.85 -19.39
CA THR A 190 11.52 -9.33 -19.07
C THR A 190 11.56 -7.90 -18.54
N ALA A 191 10.51 -7.11 -18.76
CA ALA A 191 10.42 -5.79 -18.16
C ALA A 191 10.33 -5.84 -16.62
N GLU A 192 9.88 -6.97 -16.04
CA GLU A 192 9.84 -7.25 -14.59
C GLU A 192 11.19 -7.01 -13.92
N ASP A 193 12.32 -7.20 -14.63
CA ASP A 193 13.67 -7.16 -14.05
C ASP A 193 14.22 -5.74 -13.81
N GLY A 194 13.61 -4.71 -14.41
CA GLY A 194 14.19 -3.35 -14.43
C GLY A 194 15.31 -3.13 -15.45
N GLY A 195 15.70 -4.17 -16.20
CA GLY A 195 16.70 -4.06 -17.27
C GLY A 195 16.31 -3.10 -18.40
N ALA A 196 17.23 -2.84 -19.32
CA ALA A 196 17.02 -1.87 -20.41
C ALA A 196 15.75 -2.19 -21.23
N SER A 197 14.87 -1.20 -21.34
CA SER A 197 13.56 -1.30 -22.00
C SER A 197 13.26 -0.01 -22.77
N ARG A 198 12.45 -0.11 -23.83
CA ARG A 198 11.83 1.02 -24.54
C ARG A 198 10.38 1.25 -24.11
N GLY A 199 9.88 0.49 -23.12
CA GLY A 199 8.54 0.65 -22.54
C GLY A 199 7.52 -0.37 -23.09
N PRO A 200 6.26 0.05 -23.34
CA PRO A 200 5.73 1.41 -23.19
C PRO A 200 5.54 1.83 -21.73
N TRP A 201 5.27 3.12 -21.49
CA TRP A 201 4.90 3.68 -20.19
C TRP A 201 3.70 4.61 -20.26
N GLN A 202 2.87 4.59 -19.22
CA GLN A 202 1.78 5.57 -19.02
C GLN A 202 1.82 6.12 -17.59
N VAL A 203 2.07 7.42 -17.48
CA VAL A 203 2.16 8.16 -16.22
C VAL A 203 1.03 9.19 -16.14
N ARG A 204 0.40 9.27 -14.98
CA ARG A 204 -0.72 10.17 -14.69
C ARG A 204 -0.38 11.00 -13.49
N VAL A 205 -0.59 12.31 -13.59
CA VAL A 205 -0.25 13.28 -12.57
C VAL A 205 -1.51 14.05 -12.21
N ILE A 206 -1.81 14.12 -10.92
CA ILE A 206 -2.70 15.11 -10.33
C ILE A 206 -1.82 16.15 -9.66
N THR A 207 -2.02 17.43 -9.98
CA THR A 207 -1.37 18.54 -9.29
C THR A 207 -2.40 19.31 -8.49
N VAL A 208 -2.16 19.50 -7.20
CA VAL A 208 -2.98 20.30 -6.28
C VAL A 208 -2.16 21.51 -5.85
N ALA A 209 -2.55 22.69 -6.33
CA ALA A 209 -1.91 23.95 -5.96
C ALA A 209 -2.15 24.30 -4.48
N PRO A 210 -1.23 25.01 -3.80
CA PRO A 210 -1.42 25.43 -2.40
C PRO A 210 -2.75 26.17 -2.17
N SER A 211 -3.14 27.00 -3.14
CA SER A 211 -4.36 27.82 -3.17
C SER A 211 -5.65 27.07 -3.50
N ALA A 212 -5.57 25.80 -3.90
CA ALA A 212 -6.76 25.00 -4.24
C ALA A 212 -7.69 24.88 -3.03
N ARG A 213 -8.99 25.21 -3.21
CA ARG A 213 -10.00 25.13 -2.14
C ARG A 213 -10.43 23.68 -1.89
N VAL A 214 -9.49 22.89 -1.40
CA VAL A 214 -9.66 21.46 -1.07
C VAL A 214 -9.16 21.20 0.35
N THR A 215 -9.47 20.02 0.89
CA THR A 215 -8.89 19.42 2.09
C THR A 215 -8.19 18.14 1.68
N LEU A 216 -6.94 17.97 2.10
CA LEU A 216 -6.18 16.74 1.89
C LEU A 216 -6.39 15.81 3.10
N LYS A 217 -6.73 14.55 2.86
CA LYS A 217 -7.01 13.57 3.94
C LYS A 217 -6.39 12.21 3.61
N ALA A 218 -6.14 11.43 4.66
CA ALA A 218 -6.04 9.98 4.57
C ALA A 218 -7.35 9.37 5.09
N VAL A 219 -7.85 8.32 4.45
CA VAL A 219 -9.13 7.67 4.80
C VAL A 219 -9.02 6.14 4.70
N HIS A 220 -9.64 5.45 5.66
CA HIS A 220 -10.05 4.05 5.56
C HIS A 220 -11.55 4.01 5.27
N GLY A 221 -12.11 2.83 5.01
CA GLY A 221 -13.56 2.68 4.80
C GLY A 221 -14.28 2.52 6.13
N LYS A 222 -14.98 1.40 6.33
CA LYS A 222 -15.87 1.24 7.49
C LYS A 222 -15.13 1.13 8.83
N ASP A 223 -14.04 0.36 8.88
CA ASP A 223 -13.21 0.16 10.06
C ASP A 223 -11.77 -0.25 9.69
N VAL A 224 -10.77 0.08 10.52
CA VAL A 224 -9.32 -0.05 10.25
C VAL A 224 -8.85 -1.50 10.12
N GLN A 225 -9.63 -2.50 10.57
CA GLN A 225 -9.36 -3.91 10.28
C GLN A 225 -9.75 -4.32 8.84
N GLY A 226 -10.62 -3.53 8.19
CA GLY A 226 -11.20 -3.79 6.88
C GLY A 226 -10.49 -3.07 5.74
N SER A 227 -10.78 -3.51 4.51
CA SER A 227 -10.21 -2.97 3.28
C SER A 227 -11.31 -2.69 2.24
N GLU A 228 -11.11 -1.68 1.40
CA GLU A 228 -12.07 -1.27 0.37
C GLU A 228 -11.31 -0.85 -0.89
N THR A 229 -11.95 -0.88 -2.06
CA THR A 229 -11.28 -0.39 -3.27
C THR A 229 -11.20 1.15 -3.25
N VAL A 230 -10.22 1.73 -3.93
CA VAL A 230 -10.03 3.20 -3.93
C VAL A 230 -11.26 3.94 -4.48
N ARG A 231 -12.06 3.33 -5.38
CA ARG A 231 -13.36 3.88 -5.80
C ARG A 231 -14.37 3.96 -4.66
N GLN A 232 -14.45 2.96 -3.80
CA GLN A 232 -15.34 2.99 -2.62
C GLN A 232 -14.91 4.09 -1.66
N LEU A 233 -13.62 4.11 -1.30
CA LEU A 233 -13.03 5.14 -0.43
C LEU A 233 -13.22 6.56 -0.99
N ALA A 234 -13.13 6.74 -2.32
CA ALA A 234 -13.40 8.01 -2.99
C ALA A 234 -14.87 8.43 -2.87
N ALA A 235 -15.81 7.49 -3.11
CA ALA A 235 -17.24 7.75 -3.05
C ALA A 235 -17.71 8.07 -1.63
N GLU A 236 -17.25 7.31 -0.63
CA GLU A 236 -17.61 7.46 0.78
C GLU A 236 -17.03 8.74 1.40
N SER A 237 -15.85 9.17 0.98
CA SER A 237 -15.21 10.41 1.46
C SER A 237 -15.61 11.69 0.70
N GLY A 238 -16.40 11.57 -0.38
CA GLY A 238 -16.78 12.69 -1.25
C GLY A 238 -15.61 13.26 -2.05
N ALA A 239 -14.66 12.41 -2.45
CA ALA A 239 -13.41 12.84 -3.06
C ALA A 239 -13.54 13.28 -4.52
N LEU A 240 -12.93 14.42 -4.84
CA LEU A 240 -12.65 14.85 -6.22
C LEU A 240 -11.61 13.94 -6.87
N VAL A 241 -10.59 13.54 -6.09
CA VAL A 241 -9.48 12.66 -6.48
C VAL A 241 -9.15 11.71 -5.33
N ALA A 242 -8.85 10.44 -5.63
CA ALA A 242 -8.32 9.47 -4.67
C ALA A 242 -7.20 8.62 -5.29
N VAL A 243 -6.19 8.29 -4.50
CA VAL A 243 -5.18 7.25 -4.79
C VAL A 243 -5.01 6.32 -3.58
N ASN A 244 -4.51 5.10 -3.78
CA ASN A 244 -4.19 4.21 -2.67
C ASN A 244 -3.08 4.79 -1.76
N GLY A 245 -3.15 4.49 -0.47
CA GLY A 245 -2.20 4.96 0.55
C GLY A 245 -1.13 3.93 0.90
N SER A 246 -1.08 3.54 2.19
CA SER A 246 -0.05 2.68 2.77
C SER A 246 0.05 1.27 2.11
N GLU A 247 1.16 0.58 2.40
CA GLU A 247 1.16 -0.89 2.41
C GLU A 247 0.29 -1.45 3.54
N PHE A 248 -0.06 -2.73 3.48
CA PHE A 248 -0.98 -3.38 4.42
C PHE A 248 -0.78 -4.90 4.51
N ASP A 249 -1.42 -5.53 5.51
CA ASP A 249 -1.45 -6.98 5.73
C ASP A 249 -2.29 -7.69 4.66
N ILE A 250 -1.75 -7.80 3.44
CA ILE A 250 -2.49 -8.32 2.28
C ILE A 250 -2.75 -9.84 2.37
N ASP A 251 -3.99 -10.27 2.11
CA ASP A 251 -4.27 -11.68 1.83
C ASP A 251 -3.70 -12.05 0.45
N SER A 252 -2.62 -12.84 0.43
CA SER A 252 -1.92 -13.18 -0.80
C SER A 252 -1.14 -14.49 -0.65
N PRO A 253 -1.04 -15.33 -1.69
CA PRO A 253 -0.09 -16.44 -1.75
C PRO A 253 1.39 -16.05 -1.59
N ASN A 254 1.70 -14.75 -1.59
CA ASN A 254 3.03 -14.21 -1.30
C ASN A 254 3.20 -13.70 0.15
N ASN A 255 2.13 -13.52 0.91
CA ASN A 255 2.14 -13.19 2.33
C ASN A 255 1.94 -14.48 3.15
N GLY A 256 3.05 -15.14 3.53
CA GLY A 256 3.02 -16.40 4.27
C GLY A 256 2.66 -16.28 5.75
N ASP A 257 2.43 -15.07 6.25
CA ASP A 257 2.20 -14.76 7.67
C ASP A 257 1.07 -13.70 7.82
N PHE A 258 0.07 -13.75 6.94
CA PHE A 258 -1.12 -12.89 6.97
C PHE A 258 -1.82 -12.96 8.34
N GLY A 259 -1.94 -11.81 9.01
CA GLY A 259 -2.52 -11.67 10.35
C GLY A 259 -4.06 -11.73 10.38
N GLY A 260 -4.71 -11.76 9.22
CA GLY A 260 -6.16 -11.94 9.06
C GLY A 260 -6.95 -10.66 8.78
N PHE A 261 -6.29 -9.50 8.65
CA PHE A 261 -6.96 -8.20 8.63
C PHE A 261 -6.37 -7.27 7.55
N GLU A 262 -6.90 -7.34 6.32
CA GLU A 262 -6.42 -6.53 5.17
C GLU A 262 -6.39 -5.01 5.41
N GLY A 263 -7.10 -4.50 6.42
CA GLY A 263 -7.05 -3.10 6.81
C GLY A 263 -5.80 -2.66 7.57
N VAL A 264 -5.05 -3.57 8.19
CA VAL A 264 -3.88 -3.24 9.02
C VAL A 264 -2.81 -2.56 8.15
N PRO A 265 -2.49 -1.26 8.38
CA PRO A 265 -1.49 -0.57 7.59
C PRO A 265 -0.07 -0.95 8.05
N GLN A 266 0.85 -1.18 7.12
CA GLN A 266 2.26 -1.39 7.41
C GLN A 266 2.93 -0.03 7.71
N GLY A 267 2.71 0.47 8.92
CA GLY A 267 3.35 1.68 9.45
C GLY A 267 2.37 2.79 9.84
N LEU A 268 2.86 4.03 9.74
CA LEU A 268 2.13 5.23 10.16
C LEU A 268 0.76 5.33 9.47
N TYR A 269 -0.28 5.48 10.26
CA TYR A 269 -1.58 5.93 9.78
C TYR A 269 -2.19 6.94 10.76
N LEU A 270 -2.53 8.13 10.25
CA LEU A 270 -3.13 9.23 10.99
C LEU A 270 -4.34 9.77 10.23
N GLN A 271 -5.43 10.05 10.95
CA GLN A 271 -6.62 10.70 10.42
C GLN A 271 -7.12 11.73 11.44
N ASN A 272 -7.18 13.01 11.06
CA ASN A 272 -7.57 14.12 11.95
C ASN A 272 -6.83 14.11 13.31
N ASN A 273 -5.50 13.92 13.27
CA ASN A 273 -4.59 13.76 14.41
C ASN A 273 -4.82 12.53 15.30
N VAL A 274 -5.75 11.63 14.96
CA VAL A 274 -5.92 10.34 15.64
C VAL A 274 -4.91 9.34 15.05
N LEU A 275 -3.98 8.86 15.87
CA LEU A 275 -3.01 7.84 15.47
C LEU A 275 -3.72 6.48 15.40
N LEU A 276 -3.92 5.99 14.17
CA LEU A 276 -4.62 4.75 13.82
C LEU A 276 -3.65 3.62 13.44
N GLY A 277 -2.38 3.91 13.17
CA GLY A 277 -1.33 2.92 12.92
C GLY A 277 0.03 3.45 13.32
N THR A 278 0.82 2.63 14.02
CA THR A 278 2.15 3.01 14.52
C THR A 278 3.21 2.98 13.40
N PRO A 279 4.06 4.01 13.25
CA PRO A 279 5.19 3.97 12.31
C PRO A 279 6.13 2.81 12.61
N ASN A 280 6.67 2.16 11.57
CA ASN A 280 7.82 1.25 11.68
C ASN A 280 9.12 2.06 11.89
N ASN A 281 9.14 2.91 12.92
CA ASN A 281 10.20 3.83 13.37
C ASN A 281 11.24 4.27 12.31
N GLY A 282 11.01 5.44 11.69
CA GLY A 282 11.94 6.08 10.77
C GLY A 282 11.61 5.92 9.29
N ARG A 283 10.61 5.09 8.94
CA ARG A 283 10.06 5.05 7.58
C ARG A 283 9.61 6.44 7.12
N THR A 284 9.83 6.71 5.84
CA THR A 284 9.34 7.91 5.16
C THR A 284 7.80 7.83 5.05
N ALA A 285 7.11 8.95 5.29
CA ALA A 285 5.66 9.06 5.22
C ALA A 285 5.21 10.32 4.47
N LEU A 286 3.98 10.30 3.95
CA LEU A 286 3.29 11.47 3.43
C LEU A 286 2.45 12.08 4.56
N LEU A 287 2.76 13.32 4.94
CA LEU A 287 1.98 14.14 5.87
C LEU A 287 1.04 15.07 5.09
N LEU A 288 -0.18 15.30 5.60
CA LEU A 288 -1.22 16.12 4.98
C LEU A 288 -1.84 17.09 6.01
N GLU A 289 -1.94 18.37 5.63
CA GLU A 289 -2.41 19.50 6.46
C GLU A 289 -1.71 19.61 7.85
N GLY A 290 -0.41 19.26 7.88
CA GLY A 290 0.44 19.22 9.07
C GLY A 290 1.23 20.52 9.35
N LEU A 291 2.08 20.52 10.38
CA LEU A 291 2.87 21.71 10.76
C LEU A 291 3.90 22.14 9.71
N GLN A 292 4.31 21.24 8.81
CA GLN A 292 5.20 21.51 7.68
C GLN A 292 4.47 22.07 6.44
N GLY A 293 3.13 22.15 6.48
CA GLY A 293 2.30 22.67 5.39
C GLY A 293 1.21 21.71 4.93
N ARG A 294 0.60 22.03 3.78
CA ARG A 294 -0.53 21.28 3.22
C ARG A 294 -0.20 19.84 2.84
N ALA A 295 1.01 19.61 2.36
CA ALA A 295 1.61 18.30 2.20
C ALA A 295 3.10 18.38 2.53
N ALA A 296 3.65 17.31 3.09
CA ALA A 296 5.09 17.16 3.31
C ALA A 296 5.50 15.68 3.24
N VAL A 297 6.78 15.43 3.01
CA VAL A 297 7.38 14.09 3.03
C VAL A 297 8.47 14.10 4.10
N ASP A 298 8.41 13.23 5.09
CA ASP A 298 9.34 13.22 6.23
C ASP A 298 9.52 11.80 6.79
N GLU A 299 10.62 11.55 7.47
CA GLU A 299 10.93 10.28 8.12
C GLU A 299 10.35 10.30 9.54
N ILE A 300 9.32 9.48 9.82
CA ILE A 300 8.48 9.63 11.02
C ILE A 300 8.80 8.59 12.10
N SER A 301 8.90 9.09 13.34
CA SER A 301 8.90 8.28 14.57
C SER A 301 7.68 8.61 15.42
N SER A 302 7.29 7.68 16.29
CA SER A 302 6.32 7.98 17.34
C SER A 302 6.64 7.21 18.61
N GLU A 303 6.21 7.77 19.74
CA GLU A 303 6.22 7.05 21.01
C GLU A 303 4.87 7.22 21.68
N THR A 304 4.23 6.11 22.05
CA THR A 304 3.03 6.10 22.87
C THR A 304 3.33 5.40 24.20
N ARG A 305 2.90 6.01 25.30
CA ARG A 305 2.95 5.48 26.65
C ARG A 305 1.58 5.57 27.31
N ILE A 306 1.38 4.73 28.31
CA ILE A 306 0.27 4.82 29.25
C ILE A 306 0.81 4.96 30.67
N THR A 307 0.25 5.90 31.44
CA THR A 307 0.43 5.96 32.89
C THR A 307 -0.79 5.32 33.55
N ALA A 308 -0.55 4.35 34.43
CA ALA A 308 -1.54 3.68 35.24
C ALA A 308 -2.09 4.58 36.37
N PRO A 309 -3.24 4.20 37.00
CA PRO A 309 -3.80 4.87 38.17
C PRO A 309 -2.82 5.11 39.33
N ASP A 310 -1.88 4.19 39.55
CA ASP A 310 -0.86 4.23 40.60
C ASP A 310 0.39 5.05 40.24
N GLY A 311 0.49 5.51 38.99
CA GLY A 311 1.63 6.25 38.45
C GLY A 311 2.67 5.39 37.70
N ALA A 312 2.52 4.07 37.65
CA ALA A 312 3.40 3.23 36.82
C ALA A 312 3.28 3.58 35.33
N VAL A 313 4.35 3.45 34.56
CA VAL A 313 4.39 3.80 33.13
C VAL A 313 4.91 2.63 32.30
N ARG A 314 4.20 2.28 31.22
CA ARG A 314 4.64 1.32 30.20
C ARG A 314 4.42 1.92 28.81
N VAL A 315 5.21 1.45 27.84
CA VAL A 315 5.04 1.76 26.41
C VAL A 315 3.78 1.06 25.89
N VAL A 316 3.22 1.58 24.80
CA VAL A 316 2.20 0.89 24.00
C VAL A 316 2.86 0.55 22.67
N ASP A 317 3.00 -0.75 22.40
CA ASP A 317 3.83 -1.29 21.32
C ASP A 317 3.09 -1.30 19.98
N GLY A 318 1.75 -1.30 20.02
CA GLY A 318 0.91 -1.24 18.83
C GLY A 318 -0.41 -0.49 19.00
N ILE A 319 -0.97 -0.08 17.87
CA ILE A 319 -2.34 0.43 17.74
C ILE A 319 -2.98 -0.31 16.57
N HIS A 320 -4.20 -0.82 16.75
CA HIS A 320 -5.04 -1.35 15.65
C HIS A 320 -4.34 -2.41 14.76
N ARG A 321 -3.66 -3.38 15.39
CA ARG A 321 -3.11 -4.59 14.78
C ARG A 321 -3.15 -5.76 15.78
N PRO A 322 -3.14 -7.03 15.40
CA PRO A 322 -3.08 -8.14 16.36
C PRO A 322 -1.83 -8.07 17.25
N ALA A 323 -1.98 -8.28 18.55
CA ALA A 323 -0.83 -8.44 19.45
C ALA A 323 -0.11 -9.76 19.15
N GLY A 324 1.23 -9.77 19.23
CA GLY A 324 2.11 -10.87 18.79
C GLY A 324 2.50 -10.80 17.31
N HIS A 325 2.09 -9.74 16.60
CA HIS A 325 2.21 -9.62 15.14
C HIS A 325 2.54 -8.17 14.75
N VAL A 326 3.80 -7.96 14.33
CA VAL A 326 4.36 -6.64 14.01
C VAL A 326 4.69 -6.59 12.51
N LEU A 327 3.66 -6.35 11.69
CA LEU A 327 3.80 -6.25 10.24
C LEU A 327 4.78 -5.12 9.86
N GLY A 328 5.82 -5.46 9.11
CA GLY A 328 6.85 -4.53 8.69
C GLY A 328 7.98 -4.31 9.70
N CYS A 329 7.98 -5.02 10.84
CA CYS A 329 8.91 -4.81 11.97
C CYS A 329 8.98 -3.33 12.39
N GLY A 330 10.09 -2.89 12.99
CA GLY A 330 10.33 -1.49 13.33
C GLY A 330 9.43 -0.95 14.44
N GLY A 331 8.91 -1.84 15.29
CA GLY A 331 8.15 -1.49 16.47
C GLY A 331 9.04 -0.96 17.60
N VAL A 332 8.65 -1.30 18.83
CA VAL A 332 9.32 -0.97 20.08
C VAL A 332 9.31 -2.23 20.97
N GLY A 333 10.07 -2.25 22.05
CA GLY A 333 10.14 -3.43 22.92
C GLY A 333 11.08 -4.53 22.39
N ASN A 334 10.56 -5.73 22.19
CA ASN A 334 11.29 -6.99 22.01
C ASN A 334 11.12 -7.64 20.63
N ASP A 335 10.55 -6.93 19.63
CA ASP A 335 10.51 -7.27 18.19
C ASP A 335 11.66 -8.21 17.75
N TYR A 336 11.34 -9.45 17.34
CA TYR A 336 12.30 -10.37 16.75
C TYR A 336 11.81 -10.97 15.43
N ARG A 337 12.76 -11.20 14.51
CA ARG A 337 12.50 -11.84 13.20
C ARG A 337 12.60 -13.35 13.30
N ALA A 338 11.51 -14.04 12.94
CA ALA A 338 11.48 -15.50 12.89
C ALA A 338 12.49 -16.12 11.91
N SER A 339 12.82 -15.43 10.82
CA SER A 339 13.63 -15.96 9.72
C SER A 339 15.12 -16.13 10.03
N ASN A 340 15.69 -15.26 10.88
CA ASN A 340 17.08 -15.35 11.32
C ASN A 340 17.25 -15.35 12.85
N ARG A 341 16.16 -15.38 13.62
CA ARG A 341 16.16 -15.48 15.09
C ARG A 341 17.00 -14.38 15.75
N ALA A 342 16.73 -13.13 15.36
CA ALA A 342 17.40 -11.94 15.88
C ALA A 342 16.38 -10.85 16.25
N ARG A 343 16.64 -10.14 17.35
CA ARG A 343 15.89 -8.94 17.77
C ARG A 343 16.21 -7.77 16.82
N THR A 344 15.21 -6.95 16.47
CA THR A 344 15.37 -5.83 15.54
C THR A 344 14.29 -4.76 15.69
N LEU A 345 14.67 -3.55 16.12
CA LEU A 345 13.82 -2.35 16.04
C LEU A 345 13.94 -1.61 14.70
N GLN A 346 14.55 -2.23 13.68
CA GLN A 346 14.57 -1.72 12.31
C GLN A 346 13.33 -2.17 11.54
N PRO A 347 12.80 -1.37 10.59
CA PRO A 347 11.76 -1.82 9.65
C PRO A 347 12.28 -2.91 8.71
N TRP A 348 11.40 -3.81 8.29
CA TRP A 348 11.63 -4.85 7.29
C TRP A 348 10.38 -5.05 6.43
N ARG A 349 10.41 -4.61 5.17
CA ARG A 349 9.27 -4.71 4.24
C ARG A 349 8.83 -6.16 4.04
N ASN A 350 7.51 -6.39 3.97
CA ASN A 350 6.89 -7.70 3.75
C ASN A 350 7.41 -8.79 4.70
N THR A 351 7.79 -8.39 5.92
CA THR A 351 8.32 -9.27 6.97
C THR A 351 7.59 -8.93 8.26
N THR A 352 7.09 -9.95 8.95
CA THR A 352 6.55 -9.79 10.31
C THR A 352 7.67 -9.94 11.34
N CYS A 353 7.69 -9.07 12.33
CA CYS A 353 8.35 -9.34 13.61
C CYS A 353 7.31 -9.85 14.62
N HIS A 354 7.76 -10.58 15.62
CA HIS A 354 6.93 -10.99 16.75
C HIS A 354 7.51 -10.44 18.04
N ASP A 355 6.64 -10.16 19.00
CA ASP A 355 6.99 -9.77 20.36
C ASP A 355 5.99 -10.51 21.29
N PRO A 356 6.44 -11.23 22.34
CA PRO A 356 5.56 -11.94 23.25
C PRO A 356 4.94 -11.05 24.34
N ASP A 357 5.41 -9.81 24.51
CA ASP A 357 5.26 -8.97 25.72
C ASP A 357 4.49 -7.65 25.49
N GLU A 358 3.82 -7.53 24.34
CA GLU A 358 3.16 -6.31 23.87
C GLU A 358 1.96 -5.85 24.71
N ILE A 359 1.73 -4.53 24.68
CA ILE A 359 0.45 -3.88 24.93
C ILE A 359 -0.02 -3.16 23.65
N VAL A 360 -1.20 -3.53 23.14
CA VAL A 360 -1.83 -2.91 21.97
C VAL A 360 -3.11 -2.15 22.34
N VAL A 361 -3.28 -0.94 21.81
CA VAL A 361 -4.52 -0.16 21.94
C VAL A 361 -5.52 -0.50 20.84
N PHE A 362 -6.75 -0.81 21.25
CA PHE A 362 -7.94 -0.89 20.40
C PHE A 362 -8.98 0.15 20.80
N ARG A 363 -9.73 0.64 19.80
CA ARG A 363 -10.75 1.70 19.89
C ARG A 363 -11.79 1.44 18.79
N PRO A 364 -12.97 2.08 18.82
CA PRO A 364 -14.04 1.81 17.84
C PRO A 364 -13.67 1.99 16.37
N GLU A 365 -12.61 2.74 16.01
CA GLU A 365 -12.18 2.85 14.61
C GLU A 365 -11.59 1.53 14.08
N TRP A 366 -11.11 0.62 14.94
CA TRP A 366 -10.72 -0.75 14.55
C TRP A 366 -11.92 -1.61 14.12
N GLY A 367 -13.11 -1.33 14.63
CA GLY A 367 -14.29 -2.18 14.53
C GLY A 367 -14.90 -2.49 15.90
N THR A 368 -15.77 -3.51 15.97
CA THR A 368 -16.57 -3.81 17.18
C THR A 368 -15.90 -4.76 18.18
N THR A 369 -14.79 -5.42 17.79
CA THR A 369 -14.24 -6.57 18.51
C THR A 369 -12.72 -6.55 18.45
N THR A 370 -12.02 -6.73 19.57
CA THR A 370 -10.56 -6.95 19.58
C THR A 370 -10.22 -8.30 18.96
N PRO A 371 -9.13 -8.41 18.18
CA PRO A 371 -8.67 -9.69 17.64
C PRO A 371 -8.24 -10.62 18.78
N THR A 372 -8.14 -11.91 18.47
CA THR A 372 -7.41 -12.85 19.33
C THR A 372 -5.92 -12.64 19.11
N PRO A 373 -5.09 -12.48 20.17
CA PRO A 373 -3.65 -12.37 20.02
C PRO A 373 -3.01 -13.56 19.28
N VAL A 374 -1.90 -13.30 18.60
CA VAL A 374 -1.14 -14.27 17.80
C VAL A 374 -0.12 -14.98 18.68
N ARG A 375 -0.28 -16.29 18.86
CA ARG A 375 0.71 -17.17 19.51
C ARG A 375 1.72 -17.68 18.50
N ARG A 376 3.01 -17.47 18.75
CA ARG A 376 4.10 -18.25 18.14
C ARG A 376 4.29 -19.60 18.85
N GLY A 377 4.68 -20.62 18.09
CA GLY A 377 4.91 -21.98 18.61
C GLY A 377 6.36 -22.30 18.95
N ASP A 378 7.26 -21.35 18.68
CA ASP A 378 8.71 -21.47 18.75
C ASP A 378 9.30 -20.59 19.85
N SER A 379 9.68 -21.21 20.96
CA SER A 379 10.49 -20.58 22.01
C SER A 379 11.83 -20.15 21.45
N TRP A 380 12.28 -18.94 21.80
CA TRP A 380 13.56 -18.37 21.33
C TRP A 380 14.44 -17.95 22.50
N THR A 381 15.74 -17.83 22.26
CA THR A 381 16.72 -17.24 23.17
C THR A 381 17.63 -16.34 22.36
N ASP A 382 17.72 -15.07 22.75
CA ASP A 382 18.57 -14.07 22.13
C ASP A 382 20.05 -14.45 22.31
N PRO A 383 20.80 -14.73 21.23
CA PRO A 383 22.21 -15.10 21.33
C PRO A 383 23.10 -13.95 21.81
N ALA A 384 22.62 -12.69 21.80
CA ALA A 384 23.37 -11.52 22.26
C ALA A 384 23.08 -11.15 23.72
N THR A 385 21.88 -11.44 24.24
CA THR A 385 21.46 -11.00 25.60
C THR A 385 21.06 -12.14 26.54
N GLY A 386 20.81 -13.36 26.02
CA GLY A 386 20.26 -14.47 26.79
C GLY A 386 18.76 -14.34 27.13
N TRP A 387 18.09 -13.24 26.75
CA TRP A 387 16.65 -13.08 26.94
C TRP A 387 15.88 -14.17 26.19
N GLN A 388 14.81 -14.70 26.80
CA GLN A 388 14.01 -15.76 26.20
C GLN A 388 12.61 -15.26 25.85
N ALA A 389 12.19 -15.44 24.60
CA ALA A 389 10.82 -15.21 24.20
C ALA A 389 9.95 -16.34 24.77
N GLN A 390 9.25 -16.05 25.87
CA GLN A 390 8.42 -17.03 26.58
C GLN A 390 7.08 -17.23 25.86
N TRP A 391 7.04 -18.24 24.99
CA TRP A 391 5.81 -18.73 24.39
C TRP A 391 5.33 -19.99 25.11
N TYR A 392 4.15 -19.90 25.70
CA TYR A 392 3.42 -20.98 26.39
C TYR A 392 3.30 -22.22 25.51
N ALA A 393 3.29 -23.41 26.12
CA ALA A 393 3.40 -24.70 25.44
C ALA A 393 2.23 -24.97 24.46
N ASP A 394 1.02 -24.50 24.78
CA ASP A 394 -0.14 -24.60 23.90
C ASP A 394 -0.95 -23.28 23.78
N ARG A 395 -2.01 -23.32 22.95
CA ARG A 395 -2.87 -22.16 22.67
C ARG A 395 -3.81 -21.80 23.82
N ALA A 396 -4.34 -22.77 24.57
CA ALA A 396 -5.19 -22.50 25.71
C ALA A 396 -4.38 -21.89 26.86
N GLU A 397 -3.16 -22.38 27.11
CA GLU A 397 -2.23 -21.81 28.09
C GLU A 397 -1.87 -20.36 27.74
N PHE A 398 -1.50 -20.06 26.48
CA PHE A 398 -1.28 -18.67 26.04
C PHE A 398 -2.51 -17.79 26.25
N LEU A 399 -3.69 -18.25 25.81
CA LEU A 399 -4.92 -17.47 25.92
C LEU A 399 -5.29 -17.18 27.38
N ALA A 400 -5.07 -18.12 28.30
CA ALA A 400 -5.23 -17.90 29.74
C ALA A 400 -4.31 -16.81 30.31
N HIS A 401 -3.15 -16.57 29.69
CA HIS A 401 -2.22 -15.50 30.10
C HIS A 401 -2.48 -14.16 29.41
N THR A 402 -3.20 -14.10 28.30
CA THR A 402 -3.60 -12.81 27.66
C THR A 402 -4.66 -12.04 28.48
N VAL A 403 -4.70 -10.71 28.35
CA VAL A 403 -5.72 -9.86 29.02
C VAL A 403 -6.16 -8.68 28.16
N ASP A 404 -7.46 -8.39 28.16
CA ASP A 404 -8.06 -7.14 27.65
C ASP A 404 -8.49 -6.28 28.84
N VAL A 405 -7.94 -5.07 28.99
CA VAL A 405 -8.40 -4.05 29.94
C VAL A 405 -9.38 -3.12 29.23
N VAL A 406 -10.67 -3.29 29.52
CA VAL A 406 -11.78 -2.62 28.86
C VAL A 406 -12.10 -1.30 29.58
N MET A 407 -12.17 -0.20 28.83
CA MET A 407 -12.31 1.17 29.35
C MET A 407 -13.35 1.99 28.59
N ASP A 408 -13.81 3.09 29.20
CA ASP A 408 -14.75 4.05 28.60
C ASP A 408 -14.08 5.23 27.86
N GLY A 409 -14.92 6.21 27.48
CA GLY A 409 -14.54 7.47 26.83
C GLY A 409 -13.41 8.25 27.53
N ASN A 410 -13.26 8.08 28.85
CA ASN A 410 -12.34 8.82 29.72
C ASN A 410 -11.19 7.94 30.24
N TRP A 411 -10.91 6.81 29.56
CA TRP A 411 -9.90 5.82 29.97
C TRP A 411 -10.17 5.17 31.35
N VAL A 412 -11.42 5.24 31.86
CA VAL A 412 -11.78 4.61 33.13
C VAL A 412 -12.01 3.12 32.92
N VAL A 413 -11.25 2.28 33.64
CA VAL A 413 -11.33 0.82 33.61
C VAL A 413 -12.72 0.36 34.08
N LYS A 414 -13.35 -0.51 33.31
CA LYS A 414 -14.66 -1.12 33.62
C LYS A 414 -14.56 -2.62 33.87
N GLN A 415 -13.66 -3.31 33.16
CA GLN A 415 -13.52 -4.75 33.22
C GLN A 415 -12.09 -5.15 32.82
N LEU A 416 -11.56 -6.19 33.47
CA LEU A 416 -10.46 -7.00 32.92
C LEU A 416 -11.07 -8.29 32.34
N ARG A 417 -10.63 -8.70 31.16
CA ARG A 417 -11.14 -9.86 30.41
C ARG A 417 -9.98 -10.78 30.03
N THR A 418 -10.06 -12.04 30.44
CA THR A 418 -9.14 -13.12 30.04
C THR A 418 -10.00 -14.31 29.59
N PRO A 419 -9.71 -14.94 28.43
CA PRO A 419 -8.69 -14.57 27.45
C PRO A 419 -8.98 -13.21 26.79
N ALA A 420 -7.96 -12.62 26.18
CA ALA A 420 -8.09 -11.43 25.34
C ALA A 420 -8.81 -11.77 24.02
N GLY A 421 -9.46 -10.76 23.44
CA GLY A 421 -10.43 -10.89 22.35
C GLY A 421 -11.86 -10.68 22.87
N GLY A 422 -12.65 -9.88 22.16
CA GLY A 422 -14.05 -9.61 22.50
C GLY A 422 -14.47 -8.16 22.28
N PRO A 423 -15.70 -7.76 22.67
CA PRO A 423 -16.26 -6.46 22.33
C PRO A 423 -15.41 -5.27 22.76
N ILE A 424 -15.35 -4.26 21.89
CA ILE A 424 -14.86 -2.90 22.16
C ILE A 424 -16.09 -2.04 22.49
N PRO A 425 -16.16 -1.35 23.64
CA PRO A 425 -17.33 -0.54 23.98
C PRO A 425 -17.52 0.64 23.03
N PRO A 426 -18.76 1.02 22.66
CA PRO A 426 -19.02 2.24 21.91
C PRO A 426 -18.43 3.48 22.58
N GLY A 427 -17.59 4.22 21.86
CA GLY A 427 -16.81 5.35 22.39
C GLY A 427 -15.70 4.99 23.40
N GLY A 428 -15.56 3.72 23.77
CA GLY A 428 -14.58 3.22 24.74
C GLY A 428 -13.20 2.94 24.16
N ARG A 429 -12.50 1.96 24.74
CA ARG A 429 -11.23 1.40 24.27
C ARG A 429 -10.90 0.10 25.01
N VAL A 430 -9.91 -0.62 24.50
CA VAL A 430 -9.32 -1.80 25.14
C VAL A 430 -7.80 -1.70 25.06
N LEU A 431 -7.10 -1.97 26.16
CA LEU A 431 -5.67 -2.31 26.13
C LEU A 431 -5.56 -3.84 26.12
N GLN A 432 -5.06 -4.41 25.03
CA GLN A 432 -4.84 -5.84 24.87
C GLN A 432 -3.37 -6.14 25.20
N GLY A 433 -3.12 -6.98 26.21
CA GLY A 433 -1.78 -7.38 26.63
C GLY A 433 -1.50 -8.86 26.42
N ILE A 434 -0.25 -9.17 26.10
CA ILE A 434 0.37 -10.50 26.10
C ILE A 434 1.67 -10.49 26.94
N GLY A 435 2.15 -11.65 27.39
CA GLY A 435 3.41 -11.78 28.14
C GLY A 435 3.55 -10.82 29.33
N GLU A 436 4.71 -10.14 29.44
CA GLU A 436 4.92 -9.07 30.42
C GLU A 436 3.86 -7.96 30.32
N GLY A 437 3.44 -7.57 29.12
CA GLY A 437 2.39 -6.58 28.91
C GLY A 437 1.07 -6.98 29.57
N ALA A 438 0.71 -8.26 29.52
CA ALA A 438 -0.45 -8.80 30.23
C ALA A 438 -0.25 -8.84 31.75
N ALA A 439 0.96 -9.19 32.22
CA ALA A 439 1.28 -9.18 33.65
C ALA A 439 1.21 -7.75 34.22
N TRP A 440 1.78 -6.78 33.50
CA TRP A 440 1.77 -5.35 33.84
C TRP A 440 0.35 -4.80 33.88
N LEU A 441 -0.47 -5.07 32.84
CA LEU A 441 -1.87 -4.64 32.82
C LEU A 441 -2.68 -5.24 33.97
N ARG A 442 -2.42 -6.48 34.40
CA ARG A 442 -3.08 -7.07 35.58
C ARG A 442 -2.61 -6.43 36.90
N ALA A 443 -1.33 -6.11 37.03
CA ALA A 443 -0.78 -5.52 38.25
C ALA A 443 -1.23 -4.06 38.46
N HIS A 444 -1.40 -3.30 37.38
CA HIS A 444 -1.58 -1.84 37.43
C HIS A 444 -2.99 -1.34 37.01
N SER A 445 -3.97 -2.22 36.76
CA SER A 445 -5.35 -1.82 36.42
C SER A 445 -6.32 -1.96 37.60
N GLU A 446 -6.91 -0.84 38.04
CA GLU A 446 -7.98 -0.82 39.05
C GLU A 446 -9.31 -0.38 38.44
N ILE A 447 -10.38 -1.17 38.61
CA ILE A 447 -11.72 -0.85 38.10
C ILE A 447 -12.23 0.45 38.74
N GLY A 448 -12.75 1.35 37.91
CA GLY A 448 -13.21 2.68 38.34
C GLY A 448 -12.13 3.76 38.37
N LYS A 449 -10.85 3.42 38.14
CA LYS A 449 -9.77 4.40 37.94
C LYS A 449 -9.45 4.60 36.46
N ALA A 450 -8.75 5.70 36.14
CA ALA A 450 -8.38 6.07 34.77
C ALA A 450 -6.89 5.91 34.48
N PHE A 451 -6.58 5.34 33.32
CA PHE A 451 -5.27 5.48 32.69
C PHE A 451 -5.10 6.88 32.09
N LYS A 452 -3.85 7.36 31.97
CA LYS A 452 -3.51 8.60 31.26
C LYS A 452 -2.67 8.26 30.02
N PRO A 453 -3.16 8.50 28.79
CA PRO A 453 -2.36 8.29 27.60
C PRO A 453 -1.36 9.44 27.36
N GLY A 454 -0.25 9.15 26.71
CA GLY A 454 0.64 10.15 26.12
C GLY A 454 1.25 9.63 24.82
N SER A 455 0.96 10.30 23.71
CA SER A 455 1.56 10.01 22.40
C SER A 455 2.32 11.22 21.88
N THR A 456 3.49 10.99 21.27
CA THR A 456 4.16 12.01 20.44
C THR A 456 4.46 11.43 19.05
N VAL A 457 4.22 12.22 18.00
CA VAL A 457 4.59 11.88 16.62
C VAL A 457 5.56 12.95 16.14
N ARG A 458 6.73 12.54 15.65
CA ARG A 458 7.86 13.43 15.38
C ARG A 458 8.42 13.22 13.98
N GLY A 459 8.78 14.35 13.36
CA GLY A 459 9.59 14.37 12.14
C GLY A 459 11.04 14.01 12.43
N ARG A 460 11.84 13.92 11.37
CA ARG A 460 13.25 13.49 11.45
C ARG A 460 14.18 14.42 12.24
N ASP A 461 13.73 15.65 12.48
CA ASP A 461 14.42 16.64 13.31
C ASP A 461 14.04 16.57 14.81
N GLY A 462 13.22 15.58 15.19
CA GLY A 462 12.72 15.38 16.55
C GLY A 462 11.59 16.32 16.97
N ARG A 463 11.17 17.28 16.12
CA ARG A 463 10.04 18.18 16.41
C ARG A 463 8.71 17.50 16.17
N SER A 464 7.65 17.97 16.84
CA SER A 464 6.29 17.50 16.55
C SER A 464 5.84 17.97 15.16
N VAL A 465 5.08 17.12 14.48
CA VAL A 465 4.42 17.44 13.18
C VAL A 465 2.91 17.66 13.29
N THR A 466 2.34 17.46 14.49
CA THR A 466 0.90 17.36 14.74
C THR A 466 0.14 18.68 14.65
N THR A 467 -0.92 18.71 13.82
CA THR A 467 -2.01 19.70 13.85
C THR A 467 -3.32 18.97 14.15
N PRO A 468 -4.41 19.64 14.58
CA PRO A 468 -5.73 19.00 14.71
C PRO A 468 -6.30 18.40 13.42
N ALA A 469 -5.77 18.77 12.25
CA ALA A 469 -6.19 18.29 10.94
C ALA A 469 -5.25 17.20 10.36
N LEU A 470 -4.11 16.91 11.01
CA LEU A 470 -3.06 16.07 10.44
C LEU A 470 -3.61 14.70 10.01
N SER A 471 -3.47 14.42 8.72
CA SER A 471 -3.59 13.05 8.21
C SER A 471 -2.22 12.59 7.70
N ALA A 472 -1.94 11.29 7.76
CA ALA A 472 -0.70 10.75 7.20
C ALA A 472 -0.84 9.28 6.80
N VAL A 473 -0.06 8.87 5.81
CA VAL A 473 0.13 7.47 5.40
C VAL A 473 1.62 7.16 5.29
N ALA A 474 2.02 5.95 5.68
CA ALA A 474 3.36 5.44 5.47
C ALA A 474 3.70 5.32 3.97
N GLY A 475 4.95 5.60 3.61
CA GLY A 475 5.48 5.29 2.30
C GLY A 475 5.52 3.77 2.09
N GLY A 476 4.75 3.28 1.12
CA GLY A 476 4.80 1.88 0.67
C GLY A 476 6.08 1.54 -0.09
N THR A 477 6.86 2.54 -0.47
CA THR A 477 8.26 2.41 -0.90
C THR A 477 9.07 3.55 -0.25
N PRO A 478 10.41 3.65 -0.44
CA PRO A 478 11.23 4.63 0.26
C PRO A 478 10.94 6.09 -0.15
N ALA A 479 11.64 7.04 0.48
CA ALA A 479 11.84 8.34 -0.14
C ALA A 479 12.48 8.15 -1.53
N LEU A 480 12.14 9.05 -2.44
CA LEU A 480 12.53 9.00 -3.86
C LEU A 480 13.33 10.23 -4.26
N VAL A 481 12.92 11.40 -3.74
CA VAL A 481 13.51 12.71 -4.04
C VAL A 481 13.59 13.49 -2.73
N ARG A 482 14.68 14.21 -2.52
CA ARG A 482 14.95 15.03 -1.32
C ARG A 482 15.63 16.32 -1.75
N GLY A 483 15.07 17.48 -1.39
CA GLY A 483 15.62 18.79 -1.78
C GLY A 483 15.72 19.08 -3.29
N GLY A 484 15.03 18.31 -4.14
CA GLY A 484 15.07 18.39 -5.60
C GLY A 484 15.97 17.35 -6.27
N GLU A 485 16.71 16.54 -5.50
CA GLU A 485 17.62 15.52 -6.02
C GLU A 485 17.13 14.09 -5.75
N VAL A 486 17.49 13.15 -6.63
CA VAL A 486 17.16 11.73 -6.47
C VAL A 486 17.85 11.21 -5.21
N TRP A 487 17.04 10.73 -4.26
CA TRP A 487 17.48 10.40 -2.92
C TRP A 487 16.67 9.19 -2.44
N LEU A 488 17.20 8.01 -2.71
CA LEU A 488 16.62 6.72 -2.30
C LEU A 488 17.21 6.31 -0.95
N ASN A 489 16.36 6.09 0.06
CA ASN A 489 16.73 5.58 1.40
C ASN A 489 16.09 4.19 1.70
N PRO A 490 16.38 3.15 0.89
CA PRO A 490 15.84 1.81 1.10
C PRO A 490 16.21 1.19 2.46
N ALA A 491 17.34 1.51 3.09
CA ALA A 491 17.66 0.95 4.42
C ALA A 491 16.76 1.51 5.50
N ALA A 492 16.60 2.84 5.56
CA ALA A 492 15.68 3.51 6.48
C ALA A 492 14.20 3.07 6.30
N ASN A 493 13.86 2.49 5.15
CA ASN A 493 12.52 1.97 4.86
C ASN A 493 12.39 0.43 4.89
N GLY A 494 13.41 -0.30 5.37
CA GLY A 494 13.37 -1.76 5.50
C GLY A 494 13.40 -2.53 4.17
N MET A 495 13.98 -1.91 3.13
CA MET A 495 14.01 -2.40 1.75
C MET A 495 15.44 -2.61 1.21
N ALA A 496 16.47 -2.16 1.93
CA ALA A 496 17.88 -2.41 1.59
C ALA A 496 18.24 -3.89 1.63
N GLN A 497 17.73 -4.58 2.66
CA GLN A 497 18.03 -5.97 2.88
C GLN A 497 17.24 -6.82 1.87
N ALA A 498 17.99 -7.71 1.21
CA ALA A 498 17.40 -8.91 0.65
C ALA A 498 16.78 -9.71 1.81
N SER A 499 15.59 -10.27 1.62
CA SER A 499 14.86 -11.04 2.65
C SER A 499 15.66 -12.26 3.16
N CYS A 500 16.73 -12.58 2.43
CA CYS A 500 17.78 -13.55 2.65
C CYS A 500 19.07 -12.96 2.04
N VAL A 501 20.21 -13.02 2.74
CA VAL A 501 21.53 -12.92 2.08
C VAL A 501 21.90 -14.34 1.65
N PRO A 502 22.04 -14.64 0.35
CA PRO A 502 22.16 -16.03 -0.10
C PRO A 502 23.36 -16.81 0.41
N ALA A 503 24.44 -16.14 0.84
CA ALA A 503 25.62 -16.76 1.42
C ALA A 503 25.37 -17.34 2.84
N ASP A 504 24.36 -16.81 3.54
CA ASP A 504 24.07 -17.16 4.94
C ASP A 504 22.95 -18.23 5.07
N LEU A 505 22.60 -18.89 3.95
CA LEU A 505 21.45 -19.80 3.88
C LEU A 505 21.83 -21.27 4.09
N ALA A 506 21.04 -21.94 4.92
CA ALA A 506 21.06 -23.40 5.02
C ALA A 506 20.44 -24.05 3.76
N PRO A 507 20.92 -25.23 3.34
CA PRO A 507 20.40 -25.95 2.18
C PRO A 507 18.86 -26.11 2.21
N GLY A 508 18.20 -25.70 1.14
CA GLY A 508 16.74 -25.78 1.00
C GLY A 508 15.94 -24.59 1.57
N GLN A 509 16.58 -23.61 2.21
CA GLN A 509 15.88 -22.36 2.56
C GLN A 509 15.45 -21.61 1.29
N LYS A 510 14.16 -21.26 1.21
CA LYS A 510 13.60 -20.50 0.09
C LYS A 510 14.09 -19.06 0.14
N CYS A 511 14.83 -18.64 -0.88
CA CYS A 511 15.24 -17.25 -1.04
C CYS A 511 14.54 -16.58 -2.21
N ARG A 512 13.88 -15.46 -1.92
CA ARG A 512 13.64 -14.38 -2.89
C ARG A 512 14.53 -13.22 -2.46
N ALA A 513 15.52 -12.89 -3.28
CA ALA A 513 16.26 -11.66 -3.09
C ALA A 513 15.30 -10.47 -3.18
N ASN A 514 15.43 -9.49 -2.26
CA ASN A 514 14.57 -8.31 -2.31
C ASN A 514 14.97 -7.48 -3.53
N ASN A 515 14.10 -7.50 -4.52
CA ASN A 515 14.27 -6.82 -5.79
C ASN A 515 13.27 -5.64 -5.93
N THR A 516 12.66 -5.16 -4.84
CA THR A 516 11.68 -4.05 -4.85
C THR A 516 12.22 -2.78 -5.51
N LEU A 517 13.54 -2.52 -5.37
CA LEU A 517 14.29 -1.46 -6.04
C LEU A 517 14.37 -1.66 -7.55
N LEU A 518 14.65 -2.89 -7.99
CA LEU A 518 14.88 -3.25 -9.39
C LEU A 518 13.60 -3.51 -10.17
N GLN A 519 12.58 -4.15 -9.59
CA GLN A 519 11.46 -4.61 -10.38
C GLN A 519 10.60 -3.47 -10.91
N ARG A 520 10.18 -3.58 -12.18
CA ARG A 520 9.12 -2.74 -12.69
C ARG A 520 7.78 -3.22 -12.19
N HIS A 521 7.07 -2.32 -11.52
CA HIS A 521 5.69 -2.49 -11.10
C HIS A 521 4.91 -1.24 -11.47
N ALA A 522 3.58 -1.34 -11.43
CA ALA A 522 2.76 -0.15 -11.28
C ALA A 522 3.15 0.55 -9.96
N ARG A 523 3.17 1.89 -9.94
CA ARG A 523 3.58 2.68 -8.78
C ARG A 523 2.57 3.79 -8.51
N THR A 524 2.19 3.97 -7.25
CA THR A 524 1.57 5.20 -6.76
C THR A 524 2.63 6.00 -6.01
N LEU A 525 2.76 7.29 -6.31
CA LEU A 525 3.80 8.17 -5.78
C LEU A 525 3.15 9.47 -5.30
N ALA A 526 3.74 10.07 -4.26
CA ALA A 526 3.36 11.39 -3.77
C ALA A 526 4.60 12.27 -3.63
N GLY A 527 4.47 13.57 -3.89
CA GLY A 527 5.57 14.52 -3.70
C GLY A 527 5.11 15.96 -3.64
N VAL A 528 6.00 16.84 -3.20
CA VAL A 528 5.74 18.26 -3.00
C VAL A 528 6.71 19.07 -3.85
N THR A 529 6.22 20.01 -4.67
CA THR A 529 7.08 20.89 -5.48
C THR A 529 7.75 21.96 -4.62
N ALA A 530 8.75 22.67 -5.16
CA ALA A 530 9.35 23.81 -4.46
C ALA A 530 8.35 24.97 -4.21
N ALA A 531 7.24 25.00 -4.95
CA ALA A 531 6.13 25.94 -4.76
C ALA A 531 5.07 25.46 -3.73
N GLY A 532 5.23 24.26 -3.16
CA GLY A 532 4.30 23.67 -2.20
C GLY A 532 3.09 22.97 -2.82
N GLU A 533 3.11 22.71 -4.13
CA GLU A 533 2.05 21.94 -4.80
C GLU A 533 2.19 20.45 -4.44
N LEU A 534 1.07 19.78 -4.14
CA LEU A 534 1.06 18.32 -4.00
C LEU A 534 0.91 17.67 -5.37
N LEU A 535 1.82 16.75 -5.70
CA LEU A 535 1.74 15.82 -6.81
C LEU A 535 1.25 14.47 -6.28
N LEU A 536 0.17 13.94 -6.86
CA LEU A 536 -0.23 12.53 -6.73
C LEU A 536 -0.09 11.86 -8.10
N VAL A 537 0.76 10.84 -8.20
CA VAL A 537 1.19 10.27 -9.47
C VAL A 537 0.90 8.77 -9.50
N THR A 538 0.34 8.28 -10.61
CA THR A 538 0.26 6.83 -10.88
C THR A 538 0.98 6.47 -12.17
N ILE A 539 1.84 5.46 -12.10
CA ILE A 539 2.49 4.81 -13.23
C ILE A 539 1.80 3.45 -13.39
N ASP A 540 1.11 3.22 -14.53
CA ASP A 540 0.57 1.89 -14.82
C ASP A 540 1.71 0.88 -14.99
N GLY A 541 1.47 -0.40 -14.75
CA GLY A 541 2.46 -1.45 -14.93
C GLY A 541 1.84 -2.82 -15.16
N ARG A 542 2.69 -3.81 -15.40
CA ARG A 542 2.28 -5.22 -15.65
C ARG A 542 1.45 -5.47 -16.92
N ASP A 543 1.31 -4.47 -17.80
CA ASP A 543 0.62 -4.61 -19.09
C ASP A 543 1.62 -4.43 -20.25
N PRO A 544 2.06 -5.52 -20.90
CA PRO A 544 3.04 -5.47 -22.01
C PRO A 544 2.67 -4.56 -23.19
N ALA A 545 1.38 -4.29 -23.41
CA ALA A 545 0.91 -3.47 -24.52
C ALA A 545 0.66 -2.00 -24.14
N LEU A 546 0.51 -1.70 -22.85
CA LEU A 546 0.09 -0.38 -22.37
C LEU A 546 1.09 0.29 -21.43
N SER A 547 1.67 -0.42 -20.45
CA SER A 547 2.68 0.13 -19.56
C SER A 547 3.43 -0.97 -18.81
N VAL A 548 4.76 -0.96 -18.87
CA VAL A 548 5.60 -1.91 -18.13
C VAL A 548 5.78 -1.55 -16.65
N GLY A 549 5.52 -0.31 -16.26
CA GLY A 549 5.75 0.18 -14.90
C GLY A 549 7.14 0.79 -14.71
N ALA A 550 7.52 1.02 -13.46
CA ALA A 550 8.80 1.65 -13.12
C ALA A 550 9.54 0.90 -12.00
N THR A 551 10.88 0.88 -12.10
CA THR A 551 11.78 0.62 -10.97
C THR A 551 11.70 1.75 -9.94
N LEU A 552 12.29 1.61 -8.75
CA LEU A 552 12.33 2.73 -7.80
C LEU A 552 13.25 3.89 -8.25
N PRO A 553 14.44 3.64 -8.83
CA PRO A 553 15.23 4.68 -9.52
C PRO A 553 14.48 5.36 -10.67
N GLU A 554 13.74 4.61 -11.49
CA GLU A 554 12.90 5.18 -12.57
C GLU A 554 11.78 6.07 -12.00
N ALA A 555 11.09 5.62 -10.94
CA ALA A 555 10.06 6.40 -10.27
C ALA A 555 10.62 7.68 -9.63
N ALA A 556 11.80 7.62 -9.02
CA ALA A 556 12.51 8.77 -8.47
C ALA A 556 12.91 9.78 -9.55
N ALA A 557 13.44 9.31 -10.68
CA ALA A 557 13.75 10.15 -11.82
C ALA A 557 12.50 10.84 -12.39
N VAL A 558 11.37 10.12 -12.49
CA VAL A 558 10.07 10.70 -12.89
C VAL A 558 9.60 11.77 -11.91
N MET A 559 9.66 11.54 -10.59
CA MET A 559 9.26 12.55 -9.61
C MET A 559 10.16 13.79 -9.65
N LYS A 560 11.48 13.63 -9.80
CA LYS A 560 12.40 14.77 -10.01
C LYS A 560 12.06 15.54 -11.29
N TRP A 561 11.81 14.84 -12.40
CA TRP A 561 11.43 15.46 -13.68
C TRP A 561 10.10 16.22 -13.59
N LEU A 562 9.14 15.74 -12.80
CA LEU A 562 7.88 16.43 -12.48
C LEU A 562 8.04 17.64 -11.53
N GLY A 563 9.27 18.01 -11.14
CA GLY A 563 9.53 19.17 -10.29
C GLY A 563 9.26 18.92 -8.80
N ALA A 564 9.14 17.66 -8.36
CA ALA A 564 9.10 17.36 -6.93
C ALA A 564 10.42 17.77 -6.27
N ARG A 565 10.31 18.56 -5.20
CA ARG A 565 11.41 18.84 -4.27
C ARG A 565 11.61 17.65 -3.34
N ASP A 566 10.52 17.08 -2.86
CA ASP A 566 10.52 15.99 -1.88
C ASP A 566 9.44 14.97 -2.25
N ALA A 567 9.76 13.67 -2.30
CA ALA A 567 8.84 12.64 -2.80
C ALA A 567 9.02 11.27 -2.11
N VAL A 568 7.93 10.50 -2.04
CA VAL A 568 7.83 9.15 -1.46
C VAL A 568 6.92 8.28 -2.35
N GLY A 569 7.19 6.98 -2.41
CA GLY A 569 6.25 6.04 -3.04
C GLY A 569 5.25 5.47 -2.03
N LEU A 570 4.00 5.33 -2.48
CA LEU A 570 2.90 4.72 -1.73
C LEU A 570 2.78 3.23 -2.12
N GLY A 571 1.68 2.57 -1.73
CA GLY A 571 1.40 1.19 -2.15
C GLY A 571 1.55 0.98 -3.66
N SER A 572 2.14 -0.14 -4.06
CA SER A 572 2.66 -0.37 -5.42
C SER A 572 2.28 -1.76 -5.95
N GLY A 573 2.07 -1.87 -7.27
CA GLY A 573 1.58 -3.09 -7.92
C GLY A 573 0.08 -3.01 -8.16
N GLY A 574 -0.66 -4.10 -7.92
CA GLY A 574 -2.11 -4.15 -8.16
C GLY A 574 -2.93 -3.15 -7.33
N ASP A 575 -2.35 -2.59 -6.27
CA ASP A 575 -2.95 -1.51 -5.46
C ASP A 575 -2.99 -0.17 -6.22
N THR A 576 -2.08 0.05 -7.18
CA THR A 576 -1.87 1.32 -7.87
C THR A 576 -3.12 1.76 -8.62
N THR A 577 -3.87 2.65 -7.99
CA THR A 577 -5.19 3.08 -8.44
C THR A 577 -5.32 4.60 -8.35
N LEU A 578 -5.85 5.23 -9.40
CA LEU A 578 -6.22 6.65 -9.44
C LEU A 578 -7.69 6.78 -9.86
N ILE A 579 -8.48 7.35 -8.94
CA ILE A 579 -9.87 7.74 -9.17
C ILE A 579 -9.93 9.27 -9.23
N ALA A 580 -10.70 9.82 -10.16
CA ALA A 580 -11.15 11.21 -10.09
C ALA A 580 -12.58 11.34 -10.65
N GLY A 581 -13.43 12.18 -10.06
CA GLY A 581 -14.83 12.34 -10.50
C GLY A 581 -15.58 11.01 -10.66
N ASN A 582 -15.41 10.07 -9.71
CA ASN A 582 -15.92 8.68 -9.74
C ASN A 582 -15.45 7.81 -10.93
N THR A 583 -14.52 8.29 -11.76
CA THR A 583 -13.95 7.56 -12.89
C THR A 583 -12.60 6.94 -12.51
N LEU A 584 -12.35 5.70 -12.95
CA LEU A 584 -11.03 5.07 -12.86
C LEU A 584 -10.15 5.54 -14.03
N TYR A 585 -9.08 6.29 -13.73
CA TYR A 585 -8.24 6.91 -14.75
C TYR A 585 -7.08 6.02 -15.23
N ASN A 586 -6.63 5.09 -14.38
CA ASN A 586 -5.49 4.21 -14.64
C ASN A 586 -5.93 2.74 -14.82
N ARG A 587 -4.98 1.83 -15.04
CA ARG A 587 -5.24 0.41 -15.28
C ARG A 587 -4.54 -0.45 -14.21
N PRO A 588 -5.17 -0.68 -13.05
CA PRO A 588 -4.65 -1.58 -12.03
C PRO A 588 -4.71 -3.03 -12.52
N VAL A 589 -3.61 -3.77 -12.35
CA VAL A 589 -3.45 -5.17 -12.77
C VAL A 589 -2.57 -5.90 -11.73
N ASP A 590 -3.02 -7.07 -11.27
CA ASP A 590 -2.27 -7.87 -10.30
C ASP A 590 -1.04 -8.56 -10.92
N ASP A 591 -1.19 -9.19 -12.09
CA ASP A 591 -0.18 -10.05 -12.71
C ASP A 591 0.16 -9.62 -14.15
N TRP A 592 1.34 -10.00 -14.65
CA TRP A 592 1.76 -9.66 -16.02
C TRP A 592 0.76 -10.17 -17.07
N GLY A 593 0.22 -9.25 -17.88
CA GLY A 593 -0.80 -9.55 -18.89
C GLY A 593 -2.17 -9.94 -18.32
N GLY A 594 -2.42 -9.70 -17.03
CA GLY A 594 -3.68 -10.01 -16.36
C GLY A 594 -4.85 -9.08 -16.77
N PRO A 595 -6.08 -9.43 -16.35
CA PRO A 595 -7.24 -8.54 -16.51
C PRO A 595 -7.11 -7.30 -15.63
N LEU A 596 -7.84 -6.23 -15.98
CA LEU A 596 -8.00 -5.07 -15.10
C LEU A 596 -8.67 -5.53 -13.79
N ARG A 597 -8.00 -5.32 -12.66
CA ARG A 597 -8.50 -5.62 -11.32
C ARG A 597 -8.04 -4.53 -10.37
N GLU A 598 -9.01 -3.76 -9.86
CA GLU A 598 -8.81 -2.83 -8.76
C GLU A 598 -8.77 -3.63 -7.46
N ARG A 599 -7.68 -3.54 -6.69
CA ARG A 599 -7.58 -4.24 -5.40
C ARG A 599 -8.29 -3.46 -4.30
N ARG A 600 -8.71 -4.17 -3.25
CA ARG A 600 -9.01 -3.56 -1.95
C ARG A 600 -7.69 -3.15 -1.28
N VAL A 601 -7.71 -2.05 -0.55
CA VAL A 601 -6.56 -1.50 0.17
C VAL A 601 -7.00 -1.03 1.56
N SER A 602 -6.06 -0.93 2.50
CA SER A 602 -6.32 -0.46 3.87
C SER A 602 -6.77 1.00 3.95
N ASN A 603 -6.16 1.86 3.15
CA ASN A 603 -6.44 3.29 3.14
C ASN A 603 -6.09 3.96 1.80
N ALA A 604 -6.63 5.16 1.61
CA ALA A 604 -6.43 6.02 0.46
C ALA A 604 -6.04 7.44 0.87
N VAL A 605 -5.29 8.12 0.00
CA VAL A 605 -5.05 9.56 0.04
C VAL A 605 -6.10 10.23 -0.86
N VAL A 606 -6.87 11.17 -0.29
CA VAL A 606 -7.99 11.80 -0.98
C VAL A 606 -7.93 13.32 -0.96
N VAL A 607 -8.39 13.92 -2.06
CA VAL A 607 -8.58 15.36 -2.24
C VAL A 607 -10.08 15.62 -2.24
N VAL A 608 -10.58 16.32 -1.22
CA VAL A 608 -12.01 16.63 -1.05
C VAL A 608 -12.20 18.13 -1.20
N GLU A 609 -13.17 18.59 -2.00
CA GLU A 609 -13.42 20.03 -2.15
C GLU A 609 -13.90 20.68 -0.84
N LYS A 610 -13.57 21.96 -0.66
CA LYS A 610 -14.13 22.82 0.39
C LYS A 610 -15.33 23.60 -0.19
N PRO A 611 -16.48 23.64 0.51
CA PRO A 611 -17.63 24.47 0.15
C PRO A 611 -17.26 25.94 -0.13
#